data_AF-A0AAV9M3A5-F1
#
_entry.id   AF-A0AAV9M3A5-F1
#
_cell.length_a   1.000
_cell.length_b   1.000
_cell.length_c   1.000
_cell.angle_alpha   90.00
_cell.angle_beta   90.00
_cell.angle_gamma   90.00
#
_symmetry.space_group_name_H-M   'P 1'
#
loop_
_entity.id
_entity.type
_entity.pdbx_description
1 polymer ?
#
loop_
_entity_poly.entity_id
_entity_poly.type
_entity_poly.pdbx_seq_one_letter_code
_entity_poly.pdbx_strand_id
1 'polypeptide(L)'
;MQYIRLPTEITKKIDQIQRNFIWGSIWLNRNENYHNNKRGKTNANISYIHAIEFFSLTNQRTNIEKPIVGYVKWKPPNIGFKLNTDGSTSTKSGTSGIGVIRDKYSNWVVAFMGNIYEATNIVSELLALQKGLTIALTYNLTPLEINVGCQDITV
;
A
#
# COMPACT_ATOMS: atom_id res chain seq x y z
N MET A 1 13.00 -12.04 6.64
CA MET A 1 11.55 -11.84 6.94
C MET A 1 11.43 -10.64 7.87
N GLN A 2 10.69 -9.60 7.50
CA GLN A 2 10.44 -8.45 8.37
C GLN A 2 8.95 -8.10 8.32
N TYR A 3 8.33 -7.99 9.49
CA TYR A 3 7.03 -7.36 9.70
C TYR A 3 7.22 -6.34 10.81
N ILE A 4 6.52 -5.21 10.73
CA ILE A 4 6.65 -4.11 11.70
C ILE A 4 5.26 -3.80 12.22
N ARG A 5 5.12 -3.80 13.55
CA ARG A 5 3.94 -3.29 14.23
C ARG A 5 4.18 -1.80 14.48
N LEU A 6 3.45 -0.94 13.76
CA LEU A 6 3.56 0.51 13.93
C LEU A 6 2.73 0.97 15.14
N PRO A 7 3.25 1.88 15.98
CA PRO A 7 2.48 2.52 17.05
C PRO A 7 1.21 3.21 16.55
N THR A 8 0.13 3.13 17.34
CA THR A 8 -1.20 3.67 17.01
C THR A 8 -1.21 5.18 16.72
N GLU A 9 -0.32 5.94 17.35
CA GLU A 9 -0.19 7.38 17.11
C GLU A 9 0.40 7.68 15.73
N ILE A 10 1.33 6.86 15.26
CA ILE A 10 1.94 6.99 13.93
C ILE A 10 0.92 6.64 12.86
N THR A 11 0.13 5.59 13.05
CA THR A 11 -0.91 5.18 12.09
C THR A 11 -2.04 6.22 12.00
N LYS A 12 -2.47 6.81 13.12
CA LYS A 12 -3.44 7.91 13.14
C LYS A 12 -2.92 9.18 12.44
N LYS A 13 -1.66 9.54 12.61
CA LYS A 13 -1.03 10.69 11.91
C LYS A 13 -0.92 10.45 10.40
N ILE A 14 -0.60 9.23 9.98
CA ILE A 14 -0.56 8.84 8.55
C ILE A 14 -1.95 8.95 7.91
N ASP A 15 -3.02 8.65 8.64
CA ASP A 15 -4.39 8.72 8.13
C ASP A 15 -4.94 10.16 8.04
N GLN A 16 -4.38 11.12 8.79
CA GLN A 16 -4.80 12.54 8.79
C GLN A 16 -4.25 13.36 7.63
N ILE A 17 -3.09 12.99 7.08
CA ILE A 17 -2.49 13.67 5.94
C ILE A 17 -2.97 12.94 4.68
N GLN A 18 -3.57 13.66 3.72
CA GLN A 18 -4.08 13.06 2.48
C GLN A 18 -3.07 12.05 1.90
N ARG A 19 -3.48 10.77 1.95
CA ARG A 19 -2.63 9.58 1.87
C ARG A 19 -1.72 9.47 0.64
N ASN A 20 -1.99 10.23 -0.42
CA ASN A 20 -1.34 10.00 -1.70
C ASN A 20 0.05 10.66 -1.80
N PHE A 21 0.31 11.76 -1.08
CA PHE A 21 1.53 12.56 -1.31
C PHE A 21 2.77 12.06 -0.57
N ILE A 22 2.64 11.79 0.74
CA ILE A 22 3.77 11.28 1.53
C ILE A 22 4.11 9.84 1.12
N TRP A 23 3.09 8.98 0.93
CA TRP A 23 3.32 7.63 0.43
C TRP A 23 3.88 7.64 -0.99
N GLY A 24 3.35 8.47 -1.90
CA GLY A 24 3.87 8.55 -3.26
C GLY A 24 5.34 8.95 -3.31
N SER A 25 5.74 10.00 -2.59
CA SER A 25 7.14 10.46 -2.61
C SER A 25 8.11 9.55 -1.85
N ILE A 26 7.69 8.91 -0.76
CA ILE A 26 8.48 7.87 -0.07
C ILE A 26 8.60 6.61 -0.93
N TRP A 27 7.50 6.17 -1.55
CA TRP A 27 7.46 5.00 -2.42
C TRP A 27 8.29 5.24 -3.69
N LEU A 28 8.19 6.40 -4.32
CA LEU A 28 8.98 6.77 -5.49
C LEU A 28 10.47 6.81 -5.16
N ASN A 29 10.88 7.45 -4.06
CA ASN A 29 12.28 7.49 -3.65
C ASN A 29 12.81 6.09 -3.29
N ARG A 30 12.00 5.28 -2.59
CA ARG A 30 12.34 3.90 -2.26
C ARG A 30 12.53 3.05 -3.52
N ASN A 31 11.61 3.18 -4.48
CA ASN A 31 11.67 2.46 -5.75
C ASN A 31 12.83 2.95 -6.60
N GLU A 32 13.09 4.25 -6.67
CA GLU A 32 14.25 4.78 -7.38
C GLU A 32 15.56 4.25 -6.79
N ASN A 33 15.67 4.23 -5.46
CA ASN A 33 16.81 3.65 -4.75
C ASN A 33 16.97 2.16 -5.05
N TYR A 34 15.88 1.41 -5.03
CA TYR A 34 15.88 -0.01 -5.29
C TYR A 34 16.21 -0.35 -6.76
N HIS A 35 15.59 0.35 -7.72
CA HIS A 35 15.77 0.10 -9.16
C HIS A 35 17.10 0.62 -9.72
N ASN A 36 17.66 1.68 -9.11
CA ASN A 36 18.92 2.28 -9.57
C ASN A 36 20.09 2.01 -8.61
N ASN A 37 19.93 1.11 -7.65
CA ASN A 37 20.91 0.75 -6.63
C ASN A 37 21.49 1.98 -5.89
N LYS A 38 20.64 2.98 -5.64
CA LYS A 38 20.96 4.19 -4.86
C LYS A 38 20.52 4.01 -3.40
N ARG A 39 21.02 4.86 -2.50
CA ARG A 39 20.61 4.92 -1.09
C ARG A 39 20.29 6.35 -0.64
N GLY A 40 19.60 7.09 -1.51
CA GLY A 40 19.15 8.44 -1.21
C GLY A 40 18.13 8.45 -0.08
N LYS A 41 18.24 9.37 0.86
CA LYS A 41 17.17 9.56 1.85
C LYS A 41 16.00 10.29 1.19
N THR A 42 14.80 9.99 1.64
CA THR A 42 13.61 10.76 1.28
C THR A 42 13.77 12.20 1.71
N ASN A 43 13.65 13.13 0.76
CA ASN A 43 13.74 14.56 1.02
C ASN A 43 12.34 15.13 1.28
N ALA A 44 12.09 15.57 2.51
CA ALA A 44 10.81 16.15 2.91
C ALA A 44 10.40 17.36 2.06
N ASN A 45 11.37 18.12 1.53
CA ASN A 45 11.08 19.24 0.63
C ASN A 45 10.51 18.78 -0.72
N ILE A 46 10.91 17.62 -1.23
CA ILE A 46 10.36 17.07 -2.48
C ILE A 46 8.90 16.64 -2.26
N SER A 47 8.62 15.98 -1.14
CA SER A 47 7.25 15.63 -0.74
C SER A 47 6.36 16.87 -0.61
N TYR A 48 6.90 17.94 -0.04
CA TYR A 48 6.21 19.22 0.10
C TYR A 48 5.98 19.91 -1.25
N ILE A 49 6.98 19.94 -2.14
CA ILE A 49 6.87 20.50 -3.49
C ILE A 49 5.83 19.76 -4.31
N HIS A 50 5.83 18.43 -4.32
CA HIS A 50 4.80 17.65 -5.03
C HIS A 50 3.40 17.93 -4.50
N ALA A 51 3.24 18.13 -3.18
CA ALA A 51 1.96 18.48 -2.59
C ALA A 51 1.49 19.88 -3.02
N ILE A 52 2.40 20.87 -3.07
CA ILE A 52 2.11 22.21 -3.61
C ILE A 52 1.77 22.15 -5.09
N GLU A 53 2.53 21.41 -5.88
CA GLU A 53 2.34 21.27 -7.32
C GLU A 53 0.97 20.68 -7.62
N PHE A 54 0.62 19.57 -6.97
CA PHE A 54 -0.71 18.98 -7.10
C PHE A 54 -1.82 19.91 -6.64
N PHE A 55 -1.65 20.57 -5.49
CA PHE A 55 -2.62 21.58 -5.04
C PHE A 55 -2.77 22.68 -6.10
N SER A 56 -1.68 23.18 -6.67
CA SER A 56 -1.71 24.23 -7.69
C SER A 56 -2.36 23.77 -9.01
N LEU A 57 -2.10 22.53 -9.43
CA LEU A 57 -2.66 21.92 -10.65
C LEU A 57 -4.15 21.57 -10.48
N THR A 58 -4.54 21.12 -9.30
CA THR A 58 -5.94 20.71 -9.00
C THR A 58 -6.82 21.87 -8.55
N ASN A 59 -6.24 22.98 -8.11
CA ASN A 59 -6.95 24.18 -7.66
C ASN A 59 -7.14 25.21 -8.80
N GLN A 60 -6.80 24.86 -10.04
CA GLN A 60 -7.27 25.60 -11.21
C GLN A 60 -8.79 25.42 -11.30
N ARG A 61 -9.53 26.51 -11.09
CA ARG A 61 -10.99 26.55 -11.26
C ARG A 61 -11.35 26.45 -12.74
N THR A 62 -11.19 25.28 -13.30
CA THR A 62 -11.83 24.93 -14.55
C THR A 62 -13.27 24.57 -14.22
N ASN A 63 -14.25 25.12 -14.96
CA ASN A 63 -15.66 24.69 -14.98
C ASN A 63 -15.78 23.26 -15.53
N ILE A 64 -15.03 22.31 -14.97
CA ILE A 64 -15.19 20.89 -15.23
C ILE A 64 -16.40 20.50 -14.39
N GLU A 65 -17.42 19.96 -15.03
CA GLU A 65 -18.49 19.23 -14.35
C GLU A 65 -17.86 18.41 -13.23
N LYS A 66 -18.30 18.61 -11.99
CA LYS A 66 -17.69 18.07 -10.78
C LYS A 66 -17.09 16.70 -11.11
N PRO A 67 -15.74 16.55 -11.16
CA PRO A 67 -15.18 15.24 -11.41
C PRO A 67 -15.83 14.33 -10.39
N ILE A 68 -16.34 13.18 -10.83
CA ILE A 68 -16.80 12.15 -9.91
C ILE A 68 -15.55 11.81 -9.12
N VAL A 69 -15.39 12.47 -7.97
CA VAL A 69 -14.35 12.17 -6.99
C VAL A 69 -14.80 10.84 -6.44
N GLY A 70 -14.43 9.78 -7.15
CA GLY A 70 -14.43 8.44 -6.63
C GLY A 70 -13.44 8.48 -5.49
N TYR A 71 -13.93 8.77 -4.30
CA TYR A 71 -13.16 8.57 -3.08
C TYR A 71 -12.88 7.07 -3.04
N VAL A 72 -11.70 6.65 -3.51
CA VAL A 72 -11.15 5.32 -3.25
C VAL A 72 -10.79 5.32 -1.76
N LYS A 73 -11.83 5.25 -0.94
CA LYS A 73 -11.74 5.16 0.50
C LYS A 73 -11.72 3.68 0.83
N TRP A 74 -10.76 3.30 1.66
CA TRP A 74 -10.75 1.96 2.25
C TRP A 74 -12.13 1.64 2.83
N LYS A 75 -12.77 0.59 2.32
CA LYS A 75 -14.00 0.06 2.89
C LYS A 75 -13.63 -0.97 3.96
N PRO A 76 -13.88 -0.72 5.25
CA PRO A 76 -13.65 -1.73 6.28
C PRO A 76 -14.48 -2.99 6.02
N PRO A 77 -14.04 -4.15 6.54
CA PRO A 77 -14.86 -5.35 6.49
C PRO A 77 -16.10 -5.18 7.38
N ASN A 78 -17.18 -5.89 7.04
CA ASN A 78 -18.39 -5.88 7.87
C ASN A 78 -18.13 -6.49 9.26
N ILE A 79 -17.32 -7.55 9.33
CA ILE A 79 -16.96 -8.28 10.56
C ILE A 79 -15.48 -8.68 10.48
N GLY A 80 -14.78 -8.68 11.61
CA GLY A 80 -13.43 -9.21 11.73
C GLY A 80 -12.37 -8.32 11.09
N PHE A 81 -11.59 -8.92 10.19
CA PHE A 81 -10.40 -8.32 9.58
C PHE A 81 -10.47 -8.33 8.06
N LYS A 82 -9.69 -7.45 7.43
CA LYS A 82 -9.52 -7.37 5.98
C LYS A 82 -8.05 -7.48 5.61
N LEU A 83 -7.72 -8.48 4.80
CA LEU A 83 -6.41 -8.66 4.18
C LEU A 83 -6.43 -8.07 2.77
N ASN A 84 -5.58 -7.08 2.52
CA ASN A 84 -5.29 -6.62 1.17
C ASN A 84 -3.86 -6.96 0.79
N THR A 85 -3.67 -7.53 -0.40
CA THR A 85 -2.35 -7.85 -0.96
C THR A 85 -2.16 -7.20 -2.32
N ASP A 86 -0.90 -6.87 -2.63
CA ASP A 86 -0.49 -6.32 -3.92
C ASP A 86 0.88 -6.89 -4.27
N GLY A 87 0.97 -7.51 -5.44
CA GLY A 87 2.17 -8.10 -6.00
C GLY A 87 2.78 -7.17 -7.05
N SER A 88 4.10 -7.11 -7.12
CA SER A 88 4.80 -6.29 -8.09
C SER A 88 6.02 -7.02 -8.63
N THR A 89 6.18 -6.97 -9.95
CA THR A 89 7.32 -7.57 -10.65
C THR A 89 8.08 -6.53 -11.45
N SER A 90 9.39 -6.70 -11.51
CA SER A 90 10.27 -5.90 -12.36
C SER A 90 11.37 -6.77 -12.95
N THR A 91 11.60 -6.64 -14.25
CA THR A 91 12.68 -7.34 -14.96
C THR A 91 14.08 -6.94 -14.46
N LYS A 92 14.22 -5.78 -13.83
CA LYS A 92 15.50 -5.28 -13.30
C LYS A 92 15.73 -5.62 -11.84
N SER A 93 14.66 -5.67 -11.04
CA SER A 93 14.77 -5.68 -9.58
C SER A 93 14.06 -6.86 -8.91
N GLY A 94 13.63 -7.84 -9.71
CA GLY A 94 12.95 -9.02 -9.24
C GLY A 94 11.51 -8.76 -8.82
N THR A 95 10.96 -9.69 -8.06
CA THR A 95 9.56 -9.75 -7.70
C THR A 95 9.38 -9.43 -6.22
N SER A 96 8.32 -8.73 -5.86
CA SER A 96 8.01 -8.38 -4.48
C SER A 96 6.51 -8.44 -4.24
N GLY A 97 6.14 -8.75 -3.01
CA GLY A 97 4.75 -8.75 -2.57
C GLY A 97 4.60 -7.97 -1.28
N ILE A 98 3.54 -7.18 -1.19
CA ILE A 98 3.18 -6.43 0.01
C ILE A 98 1.75 -6.79 0.44
N GLY A 99 1.45 -6.57 1.70
CA GLY A 99 0.08 -6.65 2.15
C GLY A 99 -0.15 -6.04 3.53
N VAL A 100 -1.43 -5.81 3.82
CA VAL A 100 -1.89 -5.19 5.06
C VAL A 100 -3.14 -5.91 5.56
N ILE A 101 -3.20 -6.12 6.88
CA ILE A 101 -4.39 -6.58 7.59
C ILE A 101 -4.92 -5.44 8.44
N ARG A 102 -6.20 -5.12 8.29
CA ARG A 102 -6.91 -4.12 9.09
C ARG A 102 -8.12 -4.70 9.79
N ASP A 103 -8.52 -4.11 10.92
CA ASP A 103 -9.76 -4.49 11.61
C ASP A 103 -11.00 -3.81 11.01
N LYS A 104 -12.18 -4.16 11.52
CA LYS A 104 -13.47 -3.54 11.16
C LYS A 104 -13.56 -2.03 11.41
N TYR A 105 -12.69 -1.48 12.25
CA TYR A 105 -12.60 -0.04 12.51
C TYR A 105 -11.57 0.65 11.61
N SER A 106 -11.03 -0.08 10.61
CA SER A 106 -9.97 0.37 9.70
C SER A 106 -8.61 0.63 10.38
N ASN A 107 -8.41 0.15 11.61
CA ASN A 107 -7.11 0.24 12.27
C ASN A 107 -6.13 -0.72 11.60
N TRP A 108 -4.87 -0.29 11.49
CA TRP A 108 -3.78 -1.15 11.03
C TRP A 108 -3.46 -2.21 12.09
N VAL A 109 -3.55 -3.49 11.72
CA VAL A 109 -3.23 -4.60 12.61
C VAL A 109 -1.83 -5.14 12.29
N VAL A 110 -1.60 -5.47 11.01
CA VAL A 110 -0.30 -5.97 10.52
C VAL A 110 -0.01 -5.40 9.12
N ALA A 111 1.25 -5.08 8.86
CA ALA A 111 1.77 -4.87 7.52
C ALA A 111 2.96 -5.80 7.28
N PHE A 112 3.07 -6.32 6.06
CA PHE A 112 4.14 -7.23 5.69
C PHE A 112 4.65 -6.97 4.27
N MET A 113 5.88 -7.38 4.03
CA MET A 113 6.48 -7.39 2.70
C MET A 113 7.36 -8.63 2.51
N GLY A 114 7.64 -8.97 1.26
CA GLY A 114 8.60 -10.01 0.91
C GLY A 114 9.18 -9.78 -0.48
N ASN A 115 10.46 -10.08 -0.63
CA ASN A 115 11.10 -10.19 -1.93
C ASN A 115 11.10 -11.65 -2.37
N ILE A 116 10.93 -11.86 -3.66
CA ILE A 116 10.93 -13.14 -4.34
C ILE A 116 11.86 -12.97 -5.56
N TYR A 117 12.81 -13.89 -5.74
CA TYR A 117 13.67 -13.89 -6.91
C TYR A 117 12.89 -14.50 -8.08
N GLU A 118 12.86 -13.79 -9.21
CA GLU A 118 12.32 -14.23 -10.51
C GLU A 118 10.93 -14.89 -10.48
N ALA A 119 9.87 -14.09 -10.47
CA ALA A 119 8.49 -14.57 -10.53
C ALA A 119 7.61 -13.70 -11.44
N THR A 120 6.57 -14.29 -12.04
CA THR A 120 5.56 -13.57 -12.83
C THR A 120 4.64 -12.73 -11.93
N ASN A 121 3.86 -11.83 -12.53
CA ASN A 121 2.95 -10.96 -11.77
C ASN A 121 1.96 -11.77 -10.92
N ILE A 122 1.36 -12.81 -11.51
CA ILE A 122 0.45 -13.73 -10.83
C ILE A 122 1.15 -14.44 -9.65
N VAL A 123 2.39 -14.91 -9.83
CA VAL A 123 3.13 -15.58 -8.76
C VAL A 123 3.44 -14.60 -7.63
N SER A 124 3.73 -13.33 -7.93
CA SER A 124 3.95 -12.30 -6.92
C SER A 124 2.71 -12.05 -6.04
N GLU A 125 1.54 -12.04 -6.66
CA GLU A 125 0.24 -11.84 -6.00
C GLU A 125 -0.14 -13.04 -5.15
N LEU A 126 -0.02 -14.25 -5.68
CA LEU A 126 -0.30 -15.49 -4.94
C LEU A 126 0.62 -15.64 -3.72
N LEU A 127 1.88 -15.25 -3.84
CA LEU A 127 2.82 -15.31 -2.72
C LEU A 127 2.54 -14.22 -1.67
N ALA A 128 2.16 -13.01 -2.09
CA ALA A 128 1.70 -11.97 -1.18
C ALA A 128 0.47 -12.47 -0.39
N LEU A 129 -0.50 -13.06 -1.08
CA LEU A 129 -1.69 -13.66 -0.50
C LEU A 129 -1.35 -14.80 0.48
N GLN A 130 -0.53 -15.77 0.06
CA GLN A 130 -0.10 -16.89 0.90
C GLN A 130 0.50 -16.37 2.21
N LYS A 131 1.39 -15.38 2.12
CA LYS A 131 2.04 -14.79 3.29
C LYS A 131 1.05 -14.07 4.19
N GLY A 132 0.10 -13.32 3.63
CA GLY A 132 -0.97 -12.66 4.37
C GLY A 132 -1.86 -13.66 5.11
N LEU A 133 -2.21 -14.77 4.47
CA LEU A 133 -2.99 -15.85 5.08
C LEU A 133 -2.22 -16.54 6.20
N THR A 134 -0.93 -16.86 6.01
CA THR A 134 -0.08 -17.43 7.06
C THR A 134 -0.03 -16.52 8.29
N ILE A 135 0.11 -15.21 8.09
CA ILE A 135 0.09 -14.22 9.18
C ILE A 135 -1.27 -14.23 9.86
N ALA A 136 -2.37 -14.16 9.11
CA ALA A 136 -3.71 -14.15 9.69
C ALA A 136 -3.99 -15.39 10.55
N LEU A 137 -3.59 -16.57 10.07
CA LEU A 137 -3.73 -17.83 10.82
C LEU A 137 -2.86 -17.84 12.08
N THR A 138 -1.59 -17.43 11.96
CA THR A 138 -0.64 -17.42 13.08
C THR A 138 -1.10 -16.51 14.22
N TYR A 139 -1.76 -15.39 13.90
CA TYR A 139 -2.26 -14.42 14.87
C TYR A 139 -3.76 -14.56 15.19
N ASN A 140 -4.42 -15.64 14.74
CA ASN A 140 -5.86 -15.86 14.92
C ASN A 140 -6.74 -14.68 14.48
N LEU A 141 -6.41 -14.06 13.33
CA LEU A 141 -7.11 -12.92 12.76
C LEU A 141 -8.27 -13.38 11.87
N THR A 142 -9.32 -13.92 12.48
CA THR A 142 -10.54 -14.37 11.81
C THR A 142 -11.80 -13.74 12.44
N PRO A 143 -12.90 -13.59 11.69
CA PRO A 143 -13.06 -13.87 10.26
C PRO A 143 -12.29 -12.86 9.38
N LEU A 144 -11.90 -13.29 8.17
CA LEU A 144 -11.04 -12.53 7.26
C LEU A 144 -11.74 -12.31 5.91
N GLU A 145 -11.91 -11.04 5.52
CA GLU A 145 -12.27 -10.63 4.16
C GLU A 145 -10.97 -10.41 3.35
N ILE A 146 -10.88 -10.99 2.16
CA ILE A 146 -9.67 -10.97 1.34
C ILE A 146 -9.89 -10.07 0.12
N ASN A 147 -8.88 -9.27 -0.23
CA ASN A 147 -8.86 -8.48 -1.45
C ASN A 147 -7.47 -8.54 -2.09
N VAL A 148 -7.41 -8.97 -3.35
CA VAL A 148 -6.16 -9.16 -4.09
C VAL A 148 -6.13 -8.16 -5.26
N GLY A 149 -4.97 -7.57 -5.52
CA GLY A 149 -4.77 -6.58 -6.60
C GLY A 149 -4.85 -7.13 -8.02
N CYS A 150 -5.10 -8.43 -8.18
CA CYS A 150 -5.07 -9.14 -9.46
C CYS A 150 -6.45 -9.61 -9.87
N GLN A 151 -6.93 -9.15 -11.04
CA GLN A 151 -8.24 -9.54 -11.58
C GLN A 151 -8.33 -11.02 -11.98
N ASP A 152 -7.18 -11.66 -12.24
CA ASP A 152 -7.10 -13.09 -12.56
C ASP A 152 -7.12 -13.99 -11.31
N ILE A 153 -7.06 -13.40 -10.11
CA ILE A 153 -7.12 -14.11 -8.82
C ILE A 153 -8.40 -13.70 -8.11
N THR A 154 -9.47 -14.44 -8.34
CA THR A 154 -10.75 -14.28 -7.63
C THR A 154 -10.78 -15.21 -6.42
N VAL A 155 -10.89 -14.64 -5.21
CA VAL A 155 -10.93 -15.36 -3.92
C VAL A 155 -12.23 -15.02 -3.20
#